data_AF-A0A662HCL5-F1
#
_entry.id   AF-A0A662HCL5-F1
#
_cell.length_a   1.000
_cell.length_b   1.000
_cell.length_c   1.000
_cell.angle_alpha   90.00
_cell.angle_beta   90.00
_cell.angle_gamma   90.00
#
_symmetry.space_group_name_H-M   'P 1'
#
loop_
_entity.id
_entity.type
_entity.pdbx_description
1 polymer ?
#
loop_
_entity_poly.entity_id
_entity_poly.type
_entity_poly.pdbx_seq_one_letter_code
_entity_poly.pdbx_strand_id
1 'polypeptide(L)'
;MDAYSVLISSKRETLPSPPPVSDHIGLVVFSALKGYTELAADHLLNPELKGRLVEVLGGIVRQLNLEFMKAQGYDEERRIRVRGYAYDVLVEIALNLLGMERVWVGFSDEEVKRALSLIRETVRIWEDLERKENSRPLIAQAVVKMKIEDMKKVLSARPGRKSMTSFIGERVEKEICEDRPVESFIETMEREIKNNVYYVMSREGMCRFGNDYAIGLRWLRRLGYVQVSTNPVLAAVAYDDDPSLWEKFKDYLRRHPELLDDPDSKADELAMAATMVALWPNMEVFRPVAFLKNFADGMISYQLNPNVANSVEGSLRDALKIYSATQEYFFRYDEYLLWGWPGYVERGRPNIVFKVAGSSPAAIDITRELESLGIGTNNTVTFTVTQEVALILAKIEGMAKAAKRGIRTTKVYETNMGGRLEDHLREIVAAEY
;
A
#
# COMPACT_ATOMS: atom_id res chain seq x y z
N MET A 1 -23.82 20.18 6.63
CA MET A 1 -22.98 19.82 5.46
C MET A 1 -23.08 18.32 5.21
N ASP A 2 -22.85 17.83 3.99
CA ASP A 2 -22.80 16.37 3.75
C ASP A 2 -21.52 15.76 4.36
N ALA A 3 -21.67 14.76 5.22
CA ALA A 3 -20.55 14.16 5.96
C ALA A 3 -19.52 13.52 5.02
N TYR A 4 -19.97 12.91 3.92
CA TYR A 4 -19.09 12.33 2.92
C TYR A 4 -18.20 13.40 2.27
N SER A 5 -18.79 14.51 1.84
CA SER A 5 -18.07 15.64 1.24
C SER A 5 -17.00 16.25 2.18
N VAL A 6 -17.29 16.35 3.48
CA VAL A 6 -16.32 16.83 4.48
C VAL A 6 -15.15 15.86 4.63
N LEU A 7 -15.42 14.56 4.72
CA LEU A 7 -14.36 13.57 4.92
C LEU A 7 -13.43 13.43 3.71
N ILE A 8 -13.96 13.43 2.48
CA ILE A 8 -13.12 13.31 1.27
C ILE A 8 -12.25 14.54 1.01
N SER A 9 -12.70 15.73 1.45
CA SER A 9 -11.97 16.99 1.27
C SER A 9 -11.01 17.30 2.42
N SER A 10 -11.08 16.53 3.52
CA SER A 10 -10.22 16.70 4.68
C SER A 10 -8.78 16.36 4.35
N LYS A 11 -7.88 17.33 4.56
CA LYS A 11 -6.45 17.12 4.38
C LYS A 11 -5.82 16.49 5.62
N ARG A 12 -4.86 15.60 5.38
CA ARG A 12 -3.98 15.07 6.44
C ARG A 12 -3.16 16.21 7.04
N GLU A 13 -3.04 16.23 8.36
CA GLU A 13 -2.23 17.20 9.08
C GLU A 13 -0.77 16.74 9.17
N THR A 14 0.20 17.65 9.05
CA THR A 14 1.62 17.26 9.16
C THR A 14 1.92 16.53 10.47
N LEU A 15 2.51 15.34 10.35
CA LEU A 15 2.99 14.57 11.49
C LEU A 15 4.33 15.15 11.99
N PRO A 16 4.48 15.43 13.29
CA PRO A 16 5.77 15.85 13.86
C PRO A 16 6.78 14.71 13.87
N SER A 17 8.05 15.04 14.05
CA SER A 17 9.14 14.07 14.19
C SER A 17 10.05 14.49 15.34
N PRO A 18 10.24 13.66 16.39
CA PRO A 18 9.63 12.33 16.59
C PRO A 18 8.12 12.40 16.94
N PRO A 19 7.39 11.25 16.94
CA PRO A 19 6.00 11.20 17.42
C PRO A 19 5.86 11.73 18.86
N PRO A 20 4.82 12.52 19.19
CA PRO A 20 4.71 13.23 20.46
C PRO A 20 4.03 12.39 21.54
N VAL A 21 4.21 11.07 21.49
CA VAL A 21 3.50 10.08 22.31
C VAL A 21 4.47 9.00 22.79
N SER A 22 4.09 8.32 23.87
CA SER A 22 4.96 7.37 24.58
C SER A 22 4.48 5.92 24.56
N ASP A 23 3.33 5.63 23.95
CA ASP A 23 2.77 4.28 23.88
C ASP A 23 2.00 4.04 22.57
N HIS A 24 1.75 2.76 22.25
CA HIS A 24 1.02 2.35 21.04
C HIS A 24 -0.40 2.93 20.98
N ILE A 25 -1.06 3.06 22.13
CA ILE A 25 -2.45 3.51 22.21
C ILE A 25 -2.53 4.97 21.74
N GLY A 26 -1.72 5.83 22.35
CA GLY A 26 -1.59 7.24 22.01
C GLY A 26 -1.12 7.44 20.58
N LEU A 27 -0.21 6.60 20.07
CA LEU A 27 0.25 6.68 18.68
C LEU A 27 -0.88 6.41 17.68
N VAL A 28 -1.65 5.34 17.87
CA VAL A 28 -2.78 5.03 16.98
C VAL A 28 -3.80 6.16 16.98
N VAL A 29 -4.21 6.62 18.18
CA VAL A 29 -5.22 7.68 18.32
C VAL A 29 -4.72 8.99 17.72
N PHE A 30 -3.48 9.39 18.03
CA PHE A 30 -2.86 10.61 17.50
C PHE A 30 -2.78 10.59 15.97
N SER A 31 -2.21 9.53 15.39
CA SER A 31 -2.06 9.42 13.94
C SER A 31 -3.42 9.36 13.23
N ALA A 32 -4.38 8.62 13.76
CA ALA A 32 -5.73 8.56 13.20
C ALA A 32 -6.41 9.93 13.18
N LEU A 33 -6.37 10.68 14.29
CA LEU A 33 -7.01 12.00 14.37
C LEU A 33 -6.33 13.08 13.52
N LYS A 34 -5.10 12.82 13.03
CA LYS A 34 -4.39 13.63 12.03
C LYS A 34 -4.71 13.22 10.58
N GLY A 35 -5.59 12.25 10.38
CA GLY A 35 -6.01 11.73 9.07
C GLY A 35 -5.16 10.56 8.53
N TYR A 36 -4.33 9.95 9.37
CA TYR A 36 -3.48 8.80 9.00
C TYR A 36 -4.03 7.49 9.58
N THR A 37 -5.31 7.22 9.36
CA THR A 37 -6.02 6.03 9.87
C THR A 37 -5.42 4.71 9.38
N GLU A 38 -5.00 4.65 8.12
CA GLU A 38 -4.34 3.47 7.53
C GLU A 38 -2.98 3.16 8.18
N LEU A 39 -2.14 4.19 8.36
CA LEU A 39 -0.84 4.07 9.04
C LEU A 39 -1.03 3.71 10.52
N ALA A 40 -2.02 4.32 11.19
CA ALA A 40 -2.36 4.01 12.57
C ALA A 40 -2.80 2.55 12.72
N ALA A 41 -3.61 2.03 11.80
CA ALA A 41 -4.01 0.62 11.80
C ALA A 41 -2.85 -0.32 11.45
N ASP A 42 -2.00 0.05 10.50
CA ASP A 42 -0.85 -0.75 10.08
C ASP A 42 0.24 -0.82 11.15
N HIS A 43 0.37 0.21 12.00
CA HIS A 43 1.24 0.19 13.17
C HIS A 43 0.90 -0.96 14.13
N LEU A 44 -0.37 -1.35 14.24
CA LEU A 44 -0.78 -2.50 15.05
C LEU A 44 -0.36 -3.84 14.45
N LEU A 45 0.19 -3.87 13.24
CA LEU A 45 0.86 -5.06 12.68
C LEU A 45 2.30 -5.21 13.21
N ASN A 46 2.57 -4.72 14.42
CA ASN A 46 3.84 -4.86 15.12
C ASN A 46 3.89 -6.23 15.85
N PRO A 47 4.92 -7.06 15.60
CA PRO A 47 5.10 -8.35 16.27
C PRO A 47 5.18 -8.30 17.80
N GLU A 48 5.54 -7.17 18.41
CA GLU A 48 5.58 -7.03 19.88
C GLU A 48 4.18 -7.12 20.50
N LEU A 49 3.13 -6.84 19.72
CA LEU A 49 1.75 -6.81 20.20
C LEU A 49 1.11 -8.20 20.31
N LYS A 50 1.83 -9.27 19.94
CA LYS A 50 1.33 -10.64 20.06
C LYS A 50 0.95 -10.97 21.51
N GLY A 51 -0.28 -11.40 21.72
CA GLY A 51 -0.81 -11.70 23.06
C GLY A 51 -1.18 -10.47 23.88
N ARG A 52 -1.07 -9.26 23.32
CA ARG A 52 -1.38 -7.98 23.97
C ARG A 52 -2.32 -7.11 23.14
N LEU A 53 -2.73 -7.56 21.95
CA LEU A 53 -3.54 -6.78 21.00
C LEU A 53 -4.87 -6.34 21.63
N VAL A 54 -5.53 -7.23 22.37
CA VAL A 54 -6.82 -6.95 23.01
C VAL A 54 -6.70 -5.85 24.07
N GLU A 55 -5.62 -5.83 24.84
CA GLU A 55 -5.36 -4.81 25.87
C GLU A 55 -5.09 -3.44 25.23
N VAL A 56 -4.23 -3.41 24.21
CA VAL A 56 -3.91 -2.19 23.45
C VAL A 56 -5.15 -1.65 22.75
N LEU A 57 -5.93 -2.51 22.10
CA LEU A 57 -7.17 -2.12 21.43
C LEU A 57 -8.21 -1.60 22.41
N GLY A 58 -8.33 -2.19 23.61
CA GLY A 58 -9.19 -1.66 24.67
C GLY A 58 -8.80 -0.22 25.08
N GLY A 59 -7.50 0.06 25.16
CA GLY A 59 -6.98 1.40 25.38
C GLY A 59 -7.31 2.37 24.24
N ILE A 60 -7.16 1.92 22.99
CA ILE A 60 -7.47 2.71 21.79
C ILE A 60 -8.96 3.06 21.76
N VAL A 61 -9.83 2.06 21.93
CA VAL A 61 -11.28 2.23 22.00
C VAL A 61 -11.65 3.22 23.10
N ARG A 62 -11.04 3.12 24.30
CA ARG A 62 -11.30 4.06 25.39
C ARG A 62 -10.95 5.50 24.99
N GLN A 63 -9.78 5.75 24.41
CA GLN A 63 -9.37 7.10 24.03
C GLN A 63 -10.20 7.64 22.87
N LEU A 64 -10.47 6.83 21.84
CA LEU A 64 -11.36 7.21 20.74
C LEU A 64 -12.78 7.51 21.25
N ASN A 65 -13.32 6.72 22.19
CA ASN A 65 -14.62 7.00 22.81
C ASN A 65 -14.64 8.40 23.45
N LEU A 66 -13.58 8.80 24.16
CA LEU A 66 -13.52 10.13 24.76
C LEU A 66 -13.51 11.24 23.70
N GLU A 67 -12.75 11.08 22.63
CA GLU A 67 -12.72 12.05 21.52
C GLU A 67 -14.03 12.09 20.74
N PHE A 68 -14.67 10.93 20.53
CA PHE A 68 -15.96 10.79 19.88
C PHE A 68 -17.08 11.51 20.65
N MET A 69 -17.08 11.40 21.98
CA MET A 69 -18.03 12.09 22.86
C MET A 69 -17.75 13.59 22.93
N LYS A 70 -16.48 14.01 23.09
CA LYS A 70 -16.09 15.43 23.07
C LYS A 70 -16.49 16.12 21.77
N ALA A 71 -16.44 15.39 20.64
CA ALA A 71 -16.81 15.91 19.34
C ALA A 71 -18.26 16.42 19.25
N GLN A 72 -19.15 16.01 20.16
CA GLN A 72 -20.51 16.55 20.24
C GLN A 72 -20.53 18.08 20.47
N GLY A 73 -19.53 18.62 21.18
CA GLY A 73 -19.39 20.05 21.44
C GLY A 73 -18.60 20.83 20.38
N TYR A 74 -18.18 20.18 19.29
CA TYR A 74 -17.45 20.84 18.21
C TYR A 74 -18.39 21.42 17.15
N ASP A 75 -17.84 22.30 16.32
CA ASP A 75 -18.50 22.68 15.06
C ASP A 75 -18.76 21.44 14.19
N GLU A 76 -19.75 21.54 13.31
CA GLU A 76 -20.23 20.40 12.51
C GLU A 76 -19.11 19.72 11.72
N GLU A 77 -18.23 20.51 11.10
CA GLU A 77 -17.16 20.02 10.25
C GLU A 77 -16.10 19.27 11.07
N ARG A 78 -15.63 19.86 12.17
CA ARG A 78 -14.68 19.22 13.07
C ARG A 78 -15.27 17.97 13.72
N ARG A 79 -16.55 17.98 14.09
CA ARG A 79 -17.24 16.80 14.61
C ARG A 79 -17.25 15.66 13.60
N ILE A 80 -17.60 15.95 12.34
CA ILE A 80 -17.58 14.97 11.25
C ILE A 80 -16.18 14.38 11.09
N ARG A 81 -15.13 15.22 11.05
CA ARG A 81 -13.74 14.74 10.91
C ARG A 81 -13.31 13.82 12.05
N VAL A 82 -13.48 14.24 13.29
CA VAL A 82 -13.02 13.47 14.47
C VAL A 82 -13.75 12.12 14.55
N ARG A 83 -15.08 12.13 14.43
CA ARG A 83 -15.86 10.89 14.46
C ARG A 83 -15.60 10.00 13.24
N GLY A 84 -15.45 10.60 12.06
CA GLY A 84 -15.12 9.88 10.83
C GLY A 84 -13.77 9.16 10.91
N TYR A 85 -12.72 9.85 11.39
CA TYR A 85 -11.41 9.24 11.60
C TYR A 85 -11.44 8.14 12.68
N ALA A 86 -12.25 8.30 13.71
CA ALA A 86 -12.43 7.27 14.75
C ALA A 86 -13.09 6.00 14.20
N TYR A 87 -14.15 6.10 13.38
CA TYR A 87 -14.69 4.93 12.68
C TYR A 87 -13.67 4.34 11.72
N ASP A 88 -13.04 5.18 10.90
CA ASP A 88 -12.18 4.72 9.83
C ASP A 88 -10.96 3.95 10.34
N VAL A 89 -10.34 4.39 11.44
CA VAL A 89 -9.24 3.62 12.05
C VAL A 89 -9.72 2.28 12.61
N LEU A 90 -10.90 2.20 13.23
CA LEU A 90 -11.43 0.92 13.72
C LEU A 90 -11.79 -0.03 12.57
N VAL A 91 -12.31 0.50 11.46
CA VAL A 91 -12.56 -0.25 10.22
C VAL A 91 -11.24 -0.79 9.66
N GLU A 92 -10.22 0.05 9.54
CA GLU A 92 -8.91 -0.37 9.04
C GLU A 92 -8.24 -1.44 9.92
N ILE A 93 -8.33 -1.28 11.25
CA ILE A 93 -7.87 -2.31 12.20
C ILE A 93 -8.64 -3.60 11.98
N ALA A 94 -9.97 -3.56 11.90
CA ALA A 94 -10.79 -4.74 11.68
C ALA A 94 -10.41 -5.46 10.37
N LEU A 95 -10.22 -4.73 9.28
CA LEU A 95 -9.86 -5.30 7.98
C LEU A 95 -8.46 -5.94 8.00
N ASN A 96 -7.48 -5.34 8.68
CA ASN A 96 -6.16 -5.94 8.90
C ASN A 96 -6.26 -7.25 9.72
N LEU A 97 -7.17 -7.31 10.69
CA LEU A 97 -7.41 -8.51 11.50
C LEU A 97 -8.20 -9.60 10.76
N LEU A 98 -8.96 -9.24 9.72
CA LEU A 98 -9.67 -10.20 8.86
C LEU A 98 -8.77 -10.77 7.75
N GLY A 99 -7.83 -9.96 7.25
CA GLY A 99 -6.96 -10.30 6.13
C GLY A 99 -5.76 -11.20 6.45
N MET A 100 -4.89 -11.38 5.46
CA MET A 100 -3.64 -12.13 5.58
C MET A 100 -2.61 -11.45 6.49
N GLU A 101 -2.78 -10.16 6.77
CA GLU A 101 -1.88 -9.38 7.61
C GLU A 101 -1.77 -9.96 9.02
N ARG A 102 -2.89 -10.36 9.64
CA ARG A 102 -2.85 -11.02 10.95
C ARG A 102 -2.06 -12.32 10.97
N VAL A 103 -2.07 -13.06 9.85
CA VAL A 103 -1.32 -14.32 9.69
C VAL A 103 0.17 -14.04 9.57
N TRP A 104 0.54 -12.99 8.82
CA TRP A 104 1.94 -12.58 8.68
C TRP A 104 2.54 -12.07 9.98
N VAL A 105 1.78 -11.30 10.75
CA VAL A 105 2.19 -10.93 12.10
C VAL A 105 2.28 -12.19 12.96
N GLY A 106 1.23 -13.02 12.95
CA GLY A 106 1.11 -14.22 13.78
C GLY A 106 0.24 -13.99 15.01
N PHE A 107 -0.84 -13.22 14.88
CA PHE A 107 -1.86 -13.10 15.92
C PHE A 107 -2.70 -14.38 16.01
N SER A 108 -3.09 -14.76 17.22
CA SER A 108 -3.90 -15.97 17.42
C SER A 108 -5.36 -15.73 17.01
N ASP A 109 -6.06 -16.80 16.61
CA ASP A 109 -7.48 -16.72 16.26
C ASP A 109 -8.35 -16.21 17.42
N GLU A 110 -8.04 -16.62 18.65
CA GLU A 110 -8.78 -16.18 19.85
C GLU A 110 -8.57 -14.69 20.13
N GLU A 111 -7.33 -14.22 20.05
CA GLU A 111 -7.00 -12.80 20.23
C GLU A 111 -7.69 -11.93 19.17
N VAL A 112 -7.64 -12.37 17.90
CA VAL A 112 -8.30 -11.68 16.78
C VAL A 112 -9.82 -11.64 16.97
N LYS A 113 -10.44 -12.76 17.35
CA LYS A 113 -11.89 -12.83 17.58
C LYS A 113 -12.33 -11.87 18.68
N ARG A 114 -11.59 -11.83 19.79
CA ARG A 114 -11.87 -10.88 20.89
C ARG A 114 -11.68 -9.43 20.45
N ALA A 115 -10.62 -9.13 19.70
CA ALA A 115 -10.37 -7.80 19.17
C ALA A 115 -11.49 -7.32 18.22
N LEU A 116 -11.92 -8.17 17.28
CA LEU A 116 -13.05 -7.87 16.39
C LEU A 116 -14.36 -7.66 17.15
N SER A 117 -14.60 -8.43 18.22
CA SER A 117 -15.77 -8.23 19.08
C SER A 117 -15.77 -6.86 19.77
N LEU A 118 -14.60 -6.40 20.25
CA LEU A 118 -14.47 -5.06 20.84
C LEU A 118 -14.77 -3.96 19.82
N ILE A 119 -14.27 -4.12 18.59
CA ILE A 119 -14.51 -3.15 17.51
C ILE A 119 -16.01 -3.09 17.19
N ARG A 120 -16.65 -4.24 16.95
CA ARG A 120 -18.09 -4.32 16.63
C ARG A 120 -18.96 -3.68 17.72
N GLU A 121 -18.69 -4.00 18.98
CA GLU A 121 -19.41 -3.40 20.11
C GLU A 121 -19.25 -1.87 20.13
N THR A 122 -18.03 -1.38 19.91
CA THR A 122 -17.72 0.05 19.92
C THR A 122 -18.43 0.80 18.80
N VAL A 123 -18.32 0.32 17.56
CA VAL A 123 -18.95 0.98 16.41
C VAL A 123 -20.47 0.94 16.51
N ARG A 124 -21.06 -0.15 17.03
CA ARG A 124 -22.50 -0.23 17.30
C ARG A 124 -22.96 0.84 18.28
N ILE A 125 -22.22 1.04 19.38
CA ILE A 125 -22.53 2.09 20.37
C ILE A 125 -22.46 3.48 19.73
N TRP A 126 -21.47 3.74 18.88
CA TRP A 126 -21.33 5.02 18.18
C TRP A 126 -22.44 5.26 17.16
N GLU A 127 -22.82 4.22 16.39
CA GLU A 127 -23.93 4.30 15.44
C GLU A 127 -25.25 4.56 16.17
N ASP A 128 -25.50 3.89 17.30
CA ASP A 128 -26.65 4.13 18.16
C ASP A 128 -26.70 5.57 18.69
N LEU A 129 -25.54 6.13 19.05
CA LEU A 129 -25.42 7.52 19.48
C LEU A 129 -25.77 8.48 18.34
N GLU A 130 -25.21 8.30 17.15
CA GLU A 130 -25.53 9.15 16.00
C GLU A 130 -27.00 9.03 15.58
N ARG A 131 -27.62 7.85 15.66
CA ARG A 131 -29.05 7.70 15.40
C ARG A 131 -29.91 8.45 16.40
N LYS A 132 -29.51 8.50 17.67
CA LYS A 132 -30.20 9.34 18.67
C LYS A 132 -30.06 10.84 18.35
N GLU A 133 -28.95 11.25 17.77
CA GLU A 133 -28.69 12.65 17.40
C GLU A 133 -29.36 13.06 16.07
N ASN A 134 -29.35 12.20 15.05
CA ASN A 134 -29.67 12.55 13.66
C ASN A 134 -30.68 11.61 12.98
N SER A 135 -31.37 10.74 13.74
CA SER A 135 -32.21 9.62 13.25
C SER A 135 -31.49 8.55 12.44
N ARG A 136 -30.33 8.84 11.85
CA ARG A 136 -29.47 7.95 11.06
C ARG A 136 -27.99 8.17 11.42
N PRO A 137 -27.12 7.15 11.25
CA PRO A 137 -25.69 7.28 11.56
C PRO A 137 -24.91 7.87 10.37
N LEU A 138 -25.12 9.17 10.10
CA LEU A 138 -24.65 9.83 8.87
C LEU A 138 -23.13 9.78 8.67
N ILE A 139 -22.34 9.91 9.74
CA ILE A 139 -20.88 9.89 9.66
C ILE A 139 -20.39 8.46 9.39
N ALA A 140 -21.00 7.46 10.05
CA ALA A 140 -20.73 6.05 9.80
C ALA A 140 -21.06 5.65 8.35
N GLN A 141 -22.20 6.10 7.81
CA GLN A 141 -22.58 5.89 6.41
C GLN A 141 -21.56 6.51 5.45
N ALA A 142 -21.08 7.72 5.74
CA ALA A 142 -20.07 8.39 4.95
C ALA A 142 -18.74 7.63 4.91
N VAL A 143 -18.28 7.10 6.05
CA VAL A 143 -17.04 6.30 6.13
C VAL A 143 -17.16 5.02 5.30
N VAL A 144 -18.27 4.30 5.41
CA VAL A 144 -18.50 3.08 4.62
C VAL A 144 -18.58 3.38 3.13
N LYS A 145 -19.27 4.48 2.76
CA LYS A 145 -19.33 4.94 1.37
C LYS A 145 -17.93 5.23 0.83
N MET A 146 -17.05 5.89 1.59
CA MET A 146 -15.66 6.13 1.16
C MET A 146 -14.91 4.84 0.85
N LYS A 147 -15.06 3.80 1.68
CA LYS A 147 -14.43 2.49 1.44
C LYS A 147 -14.96 1.82 0.17
N ILE A 148 -16.27 1.84 -0.03
CA ILE A 148 -16.91 1.23 -1.21
C ILE A 148 -16.50 1.96 -2.49
N GLU A 149 -16.48 3.29 -2.48
CA GLU A 149 -16.07 4.08 -3.64
C GLU A 149 -14.57 3.89 -3.96
N ASP A 150 -13.72 3.74 -2.95
CA ASP A 150 -12.31 3.36 -3.14
C ASP A 150 -12.15 1.96 -3.76
N MET A 151 -13.06 1.02 -3.47
CA MET A 151 -13.07 -0.28 -4.14
C MET A 151 -13.52 -0.18 -5.60
N LYS A 152 -14.57 0.62 -5.86
CA LYS A 152 -15.18 0.75 -7.19
C LYS A 152 -14.33 1.52 -8.18
N LYS A 153 -13.46 2.44 -7.74
CA LYS A 153 -12.62 3.25 -8.63
C LYS A 153 -11.60 2.44 -9.45
N VAL A 154 -11.24 1.23 -8.99
CA VAL A 154 -10.22 0.39 -9.64
C VAL A 154 -10.68 -0.04 -11.05
N LEU A 155 -9.99 0.46 -12.08
CA LEU A 155 -10.32 0.33 -13.51
C LEU A 155 -11.57 1.10 -13.96
N SER A 156 -11.98 2.13 -13.22
CA SER A 156 -13.19 2.89 -13.55
C SER A 156 -13.07 3.71 -14.85
N ALA A 157 -11.86 4.14 -15.25
CA ALA A 157 -11.65 4.84 -16.51
C ALA A 157 -11.62 3.92 -17.75
N ARG A 158 -11.86 2.60 -17.61
CA ARG A 158 -11.80 1.60 -18.69
C ARG A 158 -13.17 0.98 -18.95
N PRO A 159 -14.01 1.58 -19.83
CA PRO A 159 -15.34 1.07 -20.13
C PRO A 159 -15.33 -0.41 -20.57
N GLY A 160 -16.30 -1.19 -20.08
CA GLY A 160 -16.46 -2.60 -20.41
C GLY A 160 -15.54 -3.56 -19.66
N ARG A 161 -14.64 -3.06 -18.80
CA ARG A 161 -13.85 -3.88 -17.88
C ARG A 161 -14.27 -3.63 -16.45
N LYS A 162 -14.14 -4.65 -15.60
CA LYS A 162 -14.46 -4.55 -14.17
C LYS A 162 -13.45 -5.35 -13.36
N SER A 163 -12.83 -4.69 -12.39
CA SER A 163 -11.89 -5.35 -11.49
C SER A 163 -12.63 -6.22 -10.45
N MET A 164 -11.94 -7.23 -9.92
CA MET A 164 -12.46 -8.02 -8.79
C MET A 164 -12.80 -7.11 -7.59
N THR A 165 -11.93 -6.14 -7.28
CA THR A 165 -12.13 -5.20 -6.18
C THR A 165 -13.42 -4.38 -6.36
N SER A 166 -13.65 -3.85 -7.57
CA SER A 166 -14.88 -3.10 -7.90
C SER A 166 -16.12 -4.00 -7.81
N PHE A 167 -16.03 -5.24 -8.28
CA PHE A 167 -17.11 -6.22 -8.15
C PHE A 167 -17.45 -6.56 -6.69
N ILE A 168 -16.44 -6.73 -5.82
CA ILE A 168 -16.65 -6.91 -4.38
C ILE A 168 -17.31 -5.65 -3.80
N GLY A 169 -16.84 -4.45 -4.16
CA GLY A 169 -17.42 -3.19 -3.67
C GLY A 169 -18.92 -3.06 -3.94
N GLU A 170 -19.39 -3.40 -5.15
CA GLU A 170 -20.82 -3.40 -5.47
C GLU A 170 -21.63 -4.49 -4.74
N ARG A 171 -21.02 -5.64 -4.43
CA ARG A 171 -21.69 -6.68 -3.65
C ARG A 171 -21.82 -6.25 -2.20
N VAL A 172 -20.75 -5.71 -1.62
CA VAL A 172 -20.72 -5.17 -0.26
C VAL A 172 -21.78 -4.08 -0.10
N GLU A 173 -21.85 -3.13 -1.04
CA GLU A 173 -22.84 -2.04 -1.01
C GLU A 173 -24.29 -2.52 -0.87
N LYS A 174 -24.64 -3.63 -1.53
CA LYS A 174 -26.01 -4.20 -1.49
C LYS A 174 -26.36 -4.85 -0.15
N GLU A 175 -25.35 -5.19 0.66
CA GLU A 175 -25.52 -5.89 1.94
C GLU A 175 -25.39 -4.94 3.15
N ILE A 176 -25.09 -3.65 2.94
CA ILE A 176 -24.95 -2.67 4.03
C ILE A 176 -26.31 -2.35 4.66
N CYS A 177 -26.36 -2.45 5.99
CA CYS A 177 -27.51 -2.03 6.78
C CYS A 177 -27.45 -0.51 7.01
N GLU A 178 -28.47 0.24 6.58
CA GLU A 178 -28.50 1.70 6.74
C GLU A 178 -28.38 2.17 8.20
N ASP A 179 -28.95 1.41 9.15
CA ASP A 179 -28.96 1.75 10.57
C ASP A 179 -27.66 1.39 11.29
N ARG A 180 -26.87 0.48 10.71
CA ARG A 180 -25.61 -0.03 11.26
C ARG A 180 -24.56 -0.24 10.17
N PRO A 181 -24.18 0.81 9.44
CA PRO A 181 -23.39 0.69 8.23
C PRO A 181 -22.00 0.10 8.48
N VAL A 182 -21.29 0.52 9.54
CA VAL A 182 -19.93 0.08 9.84
C VAL A 182 -19.92 -1.34 10.41
N GLU A 183 -20.84 -1.67 11.33
CA GLU A 183 -20.97 -3.05 11.85
C GLU A 183 -21.24 -4.03 10.70
N SER A 184 -22.25 -3.76 9.88
CA SER A 184 -22.62 -4.61 8.73
C SER A 184 -21.54 -4.64 7.64
N PHE A 185 -20.81 -3.54 7.42
CA PHE A 185 -19.66 -3.51 6.52
C PHE A 185 -18.55 -4.47 6.99
N ILE A 186 -18.18 -4.45 8.27
CA ILE A 186 -17.14 -5.35 8.82
C ILE A 186 -17.56 -6.81 8.69
N GLU A 187 -18.83 -7.14 8.98
CA GLU A 187 -19.35 -8.51 8.83
C GLU A 187 -19.37 -8.98 7.37
N THR A 188 -19.74 -8.09 6.45
CA THR A 188 -19.78 -8.39 5.02
C THR A 188 -18.37 -8.59 4.47
N MET A 189 -17.44 -7.71 4.84
CA MET A 189 -16.04 -7.83 4.46
C MET A 189 -15.37 -9.09 5.02
N GLU A 190 -15.74 -9.55 6.22
CA GLU A 190 -15.27 -10.83 6.75
C GLU A 190 -15.62 -11.99 5.81
N ARG A 191 -16.86 -12.03 5.31
CA ARG A 191 -17.30 -13.05 4.35
C ARG A 191 -16.56 -12.91 3.02
N GLU A 192 -16.49 -11.70 2.47
CA GLU A 192 -15.86 -11.44 1.18
C GLU A 192 -14.36 -11.76 1.18
N ILE A 193 -13.64 -11.49 2.27
CA ILE A 193 -12.22 -11.80 2.39
C ILE A 193 -12.01 -13.30 2.58
N LYS A 194 -12.67 -13.92 3.57
CA LYS A 194 -12.39 -15.31 3.96
C LYS A 194 -12.84 -16.34 2.93
N ASN A 195 -13.87 -16.03 2.15
CA ASN A 195 -14.35 -16.91 1.08
C ASN A 195 -13.67 -16.64 -0.27
N ASN A 196 -12.79 -15.63 -0.34
CA ASN A 196 -12.08 -15.33 -1.58
C ASN A 196 -11.03 -16.40 -1.90
N VAL A 197 -11.03 -16.88 -3.15
CA VAL A 197 -10.06 -17.90 -3.58
C VAL A 197 -8.61 -17.46 -3.42
N TYR A 198 -8.29 -16.18 -3.64
CA TYR A 198 -6.93 -15.66 -3.47
C TYR A 198 -6.49 -15.66 -2.00
N TYR A 199 -7.41 -15.35 -1.08
CA TYR A 199 -7.16 -15.47 0.35
C TYR A 199 -6.87 -16.92 0.75
N VAL A 200 -7.72 -17.85 0.30
CA VAL A 200 -7.54 -19.28 0.57
C VAL A 200 -6.21 -19.79 0.02
N MET A 201 -5.90 -19.52 -1.26
CA MET A 201 -4.63 -19.95 -1.87
C MET A 201 -3.41 -19.34 -1.19
N SER A 202 -3.48 -18.07 -0.79
CA SER A 202 -2.39 -17.40 -0.07
C SER A 202 -2.20 -17.99 1.33
N ARG A 203 -3.29 -18.27 2.04
CA ARG A 203 -3.29 -18.86 3.38
C ARG A 203 -2.72 -20.27 3.39
N GLU A 204 -3.08 -21.08 2.40
CA GLU A 204 -2.60 -22.45 2.22
C GLU A 204 -1.20 -22.51 1.57
N GLY A 205 -0.58 -21.37 1.28
CA GLY A 205 0.77 -21.30 0.71
C GLY A 205 0.87 -21.86 -0.72
N MET A 206 -0.25 -21.94 -1.45
CA MET A 206 -0.31 -22.53 -2.79
C MET A 206 0.37 -21.65 -3.84
N CYS A 207 0.24 -20.33 -3.71
CA CYS A 207 0.76 -19.37 -4.68
C CYS A 207 1.06 -18.02 -4.00
N ARG A 208 1.94 -17.24 -4.62
CA ARG A 208 2.14 -15.82 -4.28
C ARG A 208 1.56 -14.97 -5.40
N PHE A 209 0.75 -13.99 -5.03
CA PHE A 209 0.10 -13.11 -6.00
C PHE A 209 0.77 -11.75 -6.05
N GLY A 210 0.97 -11.27 -7.28
CA GLY A 210 1.38 -9.92 -7.60
C GLY A 210 0.27 -9.20 -8.36
N ASN A 211 0.26 -7.86 -8.31
CA ASN A 211 -0.64 -7.02 -9.09
C ASN A 211 0.16 -6.14 -10.05
N ASP A 212 -0.30 -5.97 -11.28
CA ASP A 212 0.30 -5.04 -12.24
C ASP A 212 -0.24 -3.60 -12.08
N TYR A 213 -1.47 -3.46 -11.57
CA TYR A 213 -2.13 -2.18 -11.37
C TYR A 213 -1.70 -1.44 -10.10
N ALA A 214 -1.70 -0.12 -10.13
CA ALA A 214 -1.26 0.73 -9.01
C ALA A 214 -2.36 1.04 -7.97
N ILE A 215 -3.63 0.74 -8.26
CA ILE A 215 -4.77 1.15 -7.41
C ILE A 215 -5.48 -0.09 -6.84
N GLY A 216 -6.13 0.06 -5.68
CA GLY A 216 -6.88 -1.02 -5.00
C GLY A 216 -6.00 -1.99 -4.21
N LEU A 217 -4.72 -1.69 -4.10
CA LEU A 217 -3.70 -2.58 -3.54
C LEU A 217 -3.93 -2.91 -2.06
N ARG A 218 -4.50 -1.98 -1.29
CA ARG A 218 -4.81 -2.22 0.12
C ARG A 218 -5.85 -3.33 0.30
N TRP A 219 -6.80 -3.44 -0.62
CA TRP A 219 -7.76 -4.55 -0.67
C TRP A 219 -7.08 -5.86 -1.07
N LEU A 220 -6.20 -5.82 -2.07
CA LEU A 220 -5.48 -7.02 -2.54
C LEU A 220 -4.48 -7.55 -1.50
N ARG A 221 -3.83 -6.66 -0.75
CA ARG A 221 -2.95 -7.02 0.38
C ARG A 221 -3.68 -7.89 1.39
N ARG A 222 -4.94 -7.55 1.71
CA ARG A 222 -5.78 -8.31 2.64
C ARG A 222 -6.06 -9.73 2.16
N LEU A 223 -6.11 -9.93 0.84
CA LEU A 223 -6.26 -11.24 0.20
C LEU A 223 -4.94 -12.03 0.10
N GLY A 224 -3.81 -11.45 0.50
CA GLY A 224 -2.51 -12.12 0.46
C GLY A 224 -1.64 -11.81 -0.76
N TYR A 225 -1.99 -10.79 -1.54
CA TYR A 225 -1.05 -10.26 -2.53
C TYR A 225 0.18 -9.72 -1.79
N VAL A 226 1.36 -9.85 -2.40
CA VAL A 226 2.64 -9.52 -1.77
C VAL A 226 3.57 -8.71 -2.66
N GLN A 227 3.14 -8.36 -3.86
CA GLN A 227 4.02 -7.74 -4.85
C GLN A 227 3.22 -6.84 -5.80
N VAL A 228 3.84 -5.76 -6.26
CA VAL A 228 3.29 -4.89 -7.31
C VAL A 228 4.30 -4.68 -8.42
N SER A 229 3.85 -4.78 -9.68
CA SER A 229 4.66 -4.74 -10.87
C SER A 229 4.21 -3.64 -11.82
N THR A 230 4.60 -2.38 -11.58
CA THR A 230 4.19 -1.27 -12.45
C THR A 230 5.19 -0.99 -13.58
N ASN A 231 4.83 -0.10 -14.49
CA ASN A 231 5.69 0.54 -15.49
C ASN A 231 5.21 1.99 -15.71
N PRO A 232 5.94 2.85 -16.45
CA PRO A 232 5.52 4.25 -16.63
C PRO A 232 4.14 4.41 -17.25
N VAL A 233 3.74 3.51 -18.16
CA VAL A 233 2.41 3.53 -18.78
C VAL A 233 1.32 3.24 -17.74
N LEU A 234 1.50 2.24 -16.89
CA LEU A 234 0.56 1.90 -15.82
C LEU A 234 0.53 2.96 -14.72
N ALA A 235 1.68 3.58 -14.42
CA ALA A 235 1.75 4.71 -13.51
C ALA A 235 0.97 5.92 -14.05
N ALA A 236 1.04 6.19 -15.36
CA ALA A 236 0.24 7.24 -15.99
C ALA A 236 -1.27 6.98 -15.87
N VAL A 237 -1.72 5.74 -16.11
CA VAL A 237 -3.14 5.37 -15.94
C VAL A 237 -3.62 5.59 -14.49
N ALA A 238 -2.74 5.47 -13.50
CA ALA A 238 -3.10 5.74 -12.11
C ALA A 238 -3.54 7.20 -11.88
N TYR A 239 -2.96 8.16 -12.60
CA TYR A 239 -3.35 9.57 -12.54
C TYR A 239 -4.73 9.84 -13.18
N ASP A 240 -5.15 9.00 -14.12
CA ASP A 240 -6.48 9.07 -14.72
C ASP A 240 -7.55 8.50 -13.77
N ASP A 241 -7.27 7.36 -13.14
CA ASP A 241 -8.18 6.69 -12.20
C ASP A 241 -8.24 7.36 -10.81
N ASP A 242 -7.16 8.03 -10.37
CA ASP A 242 -7.10 8.75 -9.10
C ASP A 242 -6.55 10.19 -9.27
N PRO A 243 -7.44 11.16 -9.56
CA PRO A 243 -7.06 12.55 -9.76
C PRO A 243 -6.35 13.20 -8.57
N SER A 244 -6.44 12.63 -7.35
CA SER A 244 -5.74 13.16 -6.17
C SER A 244 -4.21 13.04 -6.29
N LEU A 245 -3.71 12.15 -7.14
CA LEU A 245 -2.27 12.03 -7.43
C LEU A 245 -1.70 13.31 -8.06
N TRP A 246 -2.50 14.05 -8.83
CA TRP A 246 -2.08 15.34 -9.39
C TRP A 246 -1.77 16.37 -8.31
N GLU A 247 -2.57 16.42 -7.25
CA GLU A 247 -2.32 17.33 -6.13
C GLU A 247 -1.06 16.93 -5.36
N LYS A 248 -0.84 15.62 -5.13
CA LYS A 248 0.40 15.12 -4.52
C LYS A 248 1.62 15.44 -5.36
N PHE A 249 1.50 15.35 -6.69
CA PHE A 249 2.59 15.68 -7.59
C PHE A 249 2.89 17.18 -7.60
N LYS A 250 1.86 18.04 -7.58
CA LYS A 250 2.05 19.49 -7.38
C LYS A 250 2.78 19.80 -6.07
N ASP A 251 2.40 19.14 -4.98
CA ASP A 251 3.07 19.28 -3.68
C ASP A 251 4.52 18.79 -3.69
N TYR A 252 4.83 17.78 -4.49
CA TYR A 252 6.21 17.34 -4.74
C TYR A 252 6.98 18.41 -5.51
N LEU A 253 6.44 18.90 -6.64
CA LEU A 253 7.08 19.92 -7.47
C LEU A 253 7.32 21.25 -6.73
N ARG A 254 6.42 21.65 -5.82
CA ARG A 254 6.63 22.82 -4.95
C ARG A 254 7.87 22.70 -4.06
N ARG A 255 8.26 21.49 -3.69
CA ARG A 255 9.47 21.18 -2.90
C ARG A 255 10.71 20.95 -3.77
N HIS A 256 10.50 20.80 -5.08
CA HIS A 256 11.52 20.52 -6.08
C HIS A 256 11.42 21.52 -7.24
N PRO A 257 11.54 22.84 -6.98
CA PRO A 257 11.39 23.86 -8.02
C PRO A 257 12.42 23.71 -9.14
N GLU A 258 13.57 23.08 -8.87
CA GLU A 258 14.57 22.77 -9.89
C GLU A 258 13.99 21.96 -11.05
N LEU A 259 12.98 21.11 -10.83
CA LEU A 259 12.35 20.33 -11.90
C LEU A 259 11.48 21.19 -12.84
N LEU A 260 11.16 22.43 -12.43
CA LEU A 260 10.30 23.34 -13.17
C LEU A 260 11.06 24.42 -13.95
N ASP A 261 12.37 24.56 -13.74
CA ASP A 261 13.19 25.61 -14.38
C ASP A 261 13.21 25.47 -15.92
N ASP A 262 13.23 24.24 -16.42
CA ASP A 262 13.15 23.90 -17.84
C ASP A 262 12.49 22.52 -18.02
N PRO A 263 11.14 22.46 -18.02
CA PRO A 263 10.41 21.20 -18.02
C PRO A 263 10.66 20.33 -19.26
N ASP A 264 10.90 20.96 -20.41
CA ASP A 264 11.08 20.24 -21.68
C ASP A 264 12.42 19.48 -21.68
N SER A 265 13.50 20.10 -21.19
CA SER A 265 14.79 19.38 -21.05
C SER A 265 14.81 18.39 -19.88
N LYS A 266 13.88 18.51 -18.93
CA LYS A 266 13.73 17.63 -17.76
C LYS A 266 12.57 16.64 -17.86
N ALA A 267 12.05 16.38 -19.06
CA ALA A 267 10.89 15.52 -19.28
C ALA A 267 11.05 14.13 -18.65
N ASP A 268 12.22 13.50 -18.80
CA ASP A 268 12.52 12.19 -18.21
C ASP A 268 12.53 12.25 -16.67
N GLU A 269 13.14 13.28 -16.09
CA GLU A 269 13.19 13.48 -14.63
C GLU A 269 11.80 13.73 -14.05
N LEU A 270 10.97 14.52 -14.75
CA LEU A 270 9.59 14.77 -14.38
C LEU A 270 8.74 13.49 -14.46
N ALA A 271 8.91 12.68 -15.51
CA ALA A 271 8.21 11.41 -15.66
C ALA A 271 8.61 10.41 -14.56
N MET A 272 9.89 10.37 -14.18
CA MET A 272 10.36 9.55 -13.07
C MET A 272 9.82 10.05 -11.72
N ALA A 273 9.82 11.36 -11.48
CA ALA A 273 9.24 11.95 -10.26
C ALA A 273 7.74 11.65 -10.15
N ALA A 274 6.98 11.81 -11.23
CA ALA A 274 5.57 11.45 -11.28
C ALA A 274 5.35 9.95 -11.02
N THR A 275 6.17 9.09 -11.63
CA THR A 275 6.13 7.64 -11.37
C THR A 275 6.40 7.33 -9.91
N MET A 276 7.39 7.97 -9.28
CA MET A 276 7.69 7.79 -7.86
C MET A 276 6.53 8.21 -6.97
N VAL A 277 5.93 9.38 -7.22
CA VAL A 277 4.76 9.89 -6.48
C VAL A 277 3.55 8.95 -6.60
N ALA A 278 3.32 8.37 -7.77
CA ALA A 278 2.26 7.39 -7.98
C ALA A 278 2.50 6.07 -7.22
N LEU A 279 3.77 5.72 -6.92
CA LEU A 279 4.13 4.44 -6.31
C LEU A 279 4.39 4.50 -4.81
N TRP A 280 4.67 5.65 -4.22
CA TRP A 280 4.79 5.77 -2.76
C TRP A 280 3.56 5.25 -2.01
N PRO A 281 2.31 5.54 -2.41
CA PRO A 281 1.14 4.93 -1.79
C PRO A 281 1.17 3.39 -1.83
N ASN A 282 1.70 2.81 -2.91
CA ASN A 282 1.81 1.35 -3.08
C ASN A 282 2.88 0.79 -2.13
N MET A 283 3.99 1.51 -2.01
CA MET A 283 5.07 1.17 -1.08
C MET A 283 4.59 1.26 0.37
N GLU A 284 3.79 2.26 0.74
CA GLU A 284 3.13 2.36 2.05
C GLU A 284 2.23 1.15 2.32
N VAL A 285 1.35 0.81 1.38
CA VAL A 285 0.44 -0.35 1.51
C VAL A 285 1.21 -1.63 1.79
N PHE A 286 2.29 -1.91 1.07
CA PHE A 286 3.05 -3.14 1.26
C PHE A 286 4.17 -3.04 2.29
N ARG A 287 4.38 -1.87 2.91
CA ARG A 287 5.45 -1.64 3.88
C ARG A 287 5.38 -2.57 5.09
N PRO A 288 4.22 -2.80 5.73
CA PRO A 288 4.13 -3.75 6.82
C PRO A 288 4.55 -5.16 6.39
N VAL A 289 4.16 -5.58 5.18
CA VAL A 289 4.52 -6.89 4.60
C VAL A 289 6.03 -7.00 4.43
N ALA A 290 6.67 -5.96 3.89
CA ALA A 290 8.11 -5.92 3.70
C ALA A 290 8.87 -6.12 5.03
N PHE A 291 8.46 -5.44 6.11
CA PHE A 291 9.12 -5.62 7.40
C PHE A 291 8.82 -6.99 8.03
N LEU A 292 7.55 -7.42 8.05
CA LEU A 292 7.15 -8.72 8.61
C LEU A 292 7.79 -9.90 7.89
N LYS A 293 8.06 -9.76 6.58
CA LYS A 293 8.69 -10.79 5.75
C LYS A 293 10.17 -10.54 5.50
N ASN A 294 10.79 -9.59 6.20
CA ASN A 294 12.21 -9.25 6.06
C ASN A 294 12.63 -9.00 4.60
N PHE A 295 11.83 -8.24 3.84
CA PHE A 295 12.03 -7.89 2.43
C PHE A 295 12.03 -9.10 1.48
N ALA A 296 11.52 -10.25 1.91
CA ALA A 296 11.28 -11.42 1.06
C ALA A 296 9.98 -11.31 0.23
N ASP A 297 9.11 -10.37 0.60
CA ASP A 297 7.81 -10.04 0.03
C ASP A 297 7.53 -8.55 0.33
N GLY A 298 6.41 -8.00 -0.16
CA GLY A 298 6.03 -6.60 0.03
C GLY A 298 6.73 -5.62 -0.90
N MET A 299 7.22 -6.11 -2.05
CA MET A 299 8.08 -5.35 -2.96
C MET A 299 7.31 -4.67 -4.08
N ILE A 300 7.67 -3.42 -4.36
CA ILE A 300 7.11 -2.62 -5.46
C ILE A 300 8.15 -2.50 -6.57
N SER A 301 7.82 -3.01 -7.76
CA SER A 301 8.69 -2.92 -8.91
C SER A 301 8.56 -1.55 -9.56
N TYR A 302 9.65 -0.80 -9.57
CA TYR A 302 9.79 0.50 -10.22
C TYR A 302 10.61 0.33 -11.49
N GLN A 303 10.11 0.71 -12.66
CA GLN A 303 10.87 0.58 -13.90
C GLN A 303 11.87 1.72 -14.10
N LEU A 304 13.14 1.38 -14.32
CA LEU A 304 14.17 2.35 -14.68
C LEU A 304 13.88 3.00 -16.04
N ASN A 305 14.47 4.18 -16.25
CA ASN A 305 14.29 4.95 -17.47
C ASN A 305 14.72 4.11 -18.70
N PRO A 306 13.77 3.77 -19.61
CA PRO A 306 14.10 2.96 -20.77
C PRO A 306 15.05 3.65 -21.75
N ASN A 307 15.13 4.99 -21.74
CA ASN A 307 15.98 5.78 -22.63
C ASN A 307 17.48 5.60 -22.33
N VAL A 308 17.83 5.16 -21.12
CA VAL A 308 19.21 4.90 -20.68
C VAL A 308 19.45 3.44 -20.32
N ALA A 309 18.58 2.52 -20.77
CA ALA A 309 18.66 1.09 -20.43
C ALA A 309 19.91 0.38 -20.95
N ASN A 310 20.62 0.98 -21.92
CA ASN A 310 21.91 0.52 -22.43
C ASN A 310 23.12 1.17 -21.74
N SER A 311 22.89 2.06 -20.77
CA SER A 311 23.92 2.78 -20.02
C SER A 311 23.94 2.32 -18.57
N VAL A 312 25.01 1.64 -18.18
CA VAL A 312 25.22 1.22 -16.77
C VAL A 312 25.24 2.44 -15.86
N GLU A 313 26.03 3.46 -16.22
CA GLU A 313 26.16 4.68 -15.42
C GLU A 313 24.83 5.44 -15.31
N GLY A 314 24.12 5.62 -16.43
CA GLY A 314 22.83 6.32 -16.45
C GLY A 314 21.78 5.61 -15.61
N SER A 315 21.63 4.30 -15.81
CA SER A 315 20.67 3.49 -15.07
C SER A 315 20.96 3.44 -13.56
N LEU A 316 22.23 3.31 -13.17
CA LEU A 316 22.62 3.32 -11.74
C LEU A 316 22.42 4.70 -11.11
N ARG A 317 22.73 5.78 -11.82
CA ARG A 317 22.50 7.16 -11.35
C ARG A 317 21.01 7.40 -11.05
N ASP A 318 20.14 7.01 -11.98
CA ASP A 318 18.69 7.12 -11.85
C ASP A 318 18.16 6.27 -10.69
N ALA A 319 18.61 5.01 -10.61
CA ALA A 319 18.23 4.09 -9.55
C ALA A 319 18.59 4.65 -8.16
N LEU A 320 19.82 5.15 -7.99
CA LEU A 320 20.30 5.68 -6.71
C LEU A 320 19.59 6.99 -6.33
N LYS A 321 19.26 7.85 -7.30
CA LYS A 321 18.47 9.06 -7.06
C LYS A 321 17.06 8.71 -6.55
N ILE A 322 16.36 7.79 -7.21
CA ILE A 322 15.03 7.33 -6.80
C ILE A 322 15.08 6.65 -5.44
N TYR A 323 16.06 5.77 -5.23
CA TYR A 323 16.20 5.02 -3.98
C TYR A 323 16.43 5.97 -2.80
N SER A 324 17.30 6.98 -2.97
CA SER A 324 17.60 7.98 -1.93
C SER A 324 16.38 8.82 -1.57
N ALA A 325 15.66 9.37 -2.57
CA ALA A 325 14.44 10.14 -2.34
C ALA A 325 13.35 9.31 -1.64
N THR A 326 13.21 8.04 -2.04
CA THR A 326 12.28 7.10 -1.42
C THR A 326 12.69 6.78 0.02
N GLN A 327 13.99 6.65 0.28
CA GLN A 327 14.52 6.39 1.62
C GLN A 327 14.24 7.54 2.58
N GLU A 328 14.43 8.78 2.14
CA GLU A 328 14.13 9.98 2.94
C GLU A 328 12.65 10.07 3.32
N TYR A 329 11.76 9.81 2.36
CA TYR A 329 10.32 9.76 2.62
C TYR A 329 9.98 8.72 3.69
N PHE A 330 10.45 7.49 3.48
CA PHE A 330 10.10 6.39 4.35
C PHE A 330 10.80 6.41 5.71
N PHE A 331 11.92 7.12 5.84
CA PHE A 331 12.54 7.33 7.14
C PHE A 331 11.55 7.98 8.11
N ARG A 332 10.83 9.02 7.65
CA ARG A 332 9.78 9.70 8.45
C ARG A 332 8.56 8.83 8.66
N TYR A 333 8.11 8.12 7.62
CA TYR A 333 6.97 7.21 7.73
C TYR A 333 7.21 6.10 8.77
N ASP A 334 8.43 5.55 8.80
CA ASP A 334 8.82 4.47 9.71
C ASP A 334 8.95 4.90 11.17
N GLU A 335 9.07 6.21 11.45
CA GLU A 335 9.01 6.69 12.84
C GLU A 335 7.67 6.41 13.50
N TYR A 336 6.61 6.31 12.69
CA TYR A 336 5.26 5.98 13.11
C TYR A 336 4.97 4.49 12.91
N LEU A 337 5.20 3.95 11.70
CA LEU A 337 4.88 2.56 11.39
C LEU A 337 5.65 1.60 12.32
N LEU A 338 6.96 1.83 12.46
CA LEU A 338 7.88 0.96 13.19
C LEU A 338 8.18 1.50 14.60
N TRP A 339 7.31 2.32 15.15
CA TRP A 339 7.40 2.71 16.55
C TRP A 339 7.27 1.45 17.44
N GLY A 340 8.11 1.33 18.47
CA GLY A 340 8.20 0.13 19.32
C GLY A 340 9.02 -1.04 18.74
N TRP A 341 9.26 -1.08 17.43
CA TRP A 341 10.08 -2.14 16.83
C TRP A 341 11.53 -2.10 17.36
N PRO A 342 12.25 -3.25 17.39
CA PRO A 342 13.62 -3.30 17.85
C PRO A 342 14.55 -2.32 17.12
N GLY A 343 15.47 -1.67 17.85
CA GLY A 343 16.35 -0.65 17.29
C GLY A 343 17.34 -1.12 16.21
N TYR A 344 17.49 -2.43 16.01
CA TYR A 344 18.29 -2.99 14.91
C TYR A 344 17.53 -3.07 13.57
N VAL A 345 16.23 -2.73 13.55
CA VAL A 345 15.42 -2.71 12.33
C VAL A 345 15.73 -1.42 11.55
N GLU A 346 16.24 -1.59 10.33
CA GLU A 346 16.65 -0.50 9.45
C GLU A 346 15.43 0.32 8.97
N ARG A 347 15.28 1.53 9.52
CA ARG A 347 14.25 2.49 9.10
C ARG A 347 14.64 3.17 7.79
N GLY A 348 13.64 3.51 7.00
CA GLY A 348 13.80 4.21 5.73
C GLY A 348 14.14 3.29 4.56
N ARG A 349 14.57 2.04 4.78
CA ARG A 349 14.87 1.11 3.69
C ARG A 349 13.69 1.00 2.72
N PRO A 350 13.84 1.40 1.44
CA PRO A 350 12.79 1.26 0.44
C PRO A 350 12.40 -0.21 0.19
N ASN A 351 11.10 -0.51 0.17
CA ASN A 351 10.56 -1.78 -0.31
C ASN A 351 10.35 -1.75 -1.84
N ILE A 352 11.42 -1.35 -2.55
CA ILE A 352 11.46 -1.21 -4.00
C ILE A 352 12.30 -2.33 -4.62
N VAL A 353 11.94 -2.75 -5.83
CA VAL A 353 12.83 -3.47 -6.74
C VAL A 353 12.90 -2.74 -8.06
N PHE A 354 14.08 -2.58 -8.64
CA PHE A 354 14.20 -1.89 -9.92
C PHE A 354 13.96 -2.85 -11.07
N LYS A 355 13.02 -2.50 -11.97
CA LYS A 355 12.88 -3.23 -13.22
C LYS A 355 13.97 -2.81 -14.19
N VAL A 356 14.83 -3.76 -14.51
CA VAL A 356 15.96 -3.60 -15.43
C VAL A 356 15.60 -4.33 -16.74
N ALA A 357 15.59 -3.60 -17.85
CA ALA A 357 15.26 -4.18 -19.15
C ALA A 357 16.42 -5.06 -19.66
N GLY A 358 16.16 -6.33 -19.94
CA GLY A 358 17.12 -7.31 -20.46
C GLY A 358 17.44 -7.14 -21.95
N SER A 359 17.29 -5.93 -22.50
CA SER A 359 17.46 -5.62 -23.93
C SER A 359 18.90 -5.35 -24.34
N SER A 360 19.85 -5.25 -23.39
CA SER A 360 21.26 -4.98 -23.67
C SER A 360 22.20 -5.71 -22.69
N PRO A 361 23.48 -5.91 -23.04
CA PRO A 361 24.47 -6.46 -22.11
C PRO A 361 24.63 -5.63 -20.82
N ALA A 362 24.38 -4.31 -20.87
CA ALA A 362 24.44 -3.43 -19.71
C ALA A 362 23.49 -3.89 -18.58
N ALA A 363 22.39 -4.57 -18.91
CA ALA A 363 21.45 -5.09 -17.93
C ALA A 363 22.11 -6.04 -16.92
N ILE A 364 23.11 -6.83 -17.35
CA ILE A 364 23.86 -7.74 -16.48
C ILE A 364 24.62 -6.95 -15.41
N ASP A 365 25.33 -5.90 -15.83
CA ASP A 365 26.13 -5.07 -14.92
C ASP A 365 25.25 -4.24 -14.00
N ILE A 366 24.18 -3.60 -14.53
CA ILE A 366 23.21 -2.87 -13.72
C ILE A 366 22.61 -3.77 -12.64
N THR A 367 22.20 -4.99 -13.02
CA THR A 367 21.62 -5.97 -12.10
C THR A 367 22.60 -6.34 -11.00
N ARG A 368 23.83 -6.72 -11.38
CA ARG A 368 24.88 -7.11 -10.43
C ARG A 368 25.19 -6.00 -9.42
N GLU A 369 25.34 -4.77 -9.91
CA GLU A 369 25.72 -3.63 -9.08
C GLU A 369 24.61 -3.27 -8.09
N LEU A 370 23.35 -3.19 -8.53
CA LEU A 370 22.21 -2.92 -7.62
C LEU A 370 22.07 -4.00 -6.53
N GLU A 371 22.14 -5.28 -6.92
CA GLU A 371 22.04 -6.39 -5.97
C GLU A 371 23.20 -6.40 -4.96
N SER A 372 24.39 -5.95 -5.36
CA SER A 372 25.56 -5.81 -4.46
C SER A 372 25.39 -4.75 -3.37
N LEU A 373 24.45 -3.82 -3.57
CA LEU A 373 24.02 -2.80 -2.61
C LEU A 373 22.84 -3.28 -1.74
N GLY A 374 22.35 -4.50 -1.95
CA GLY A 374 21.13 -5.00 -1.32
C GLY A 374 19.85 -4.44 -1.92
N ILE A 375 19.93 -3.80 -3.09
CA ILE A 375 18.77 -3.27 -3.82
C ILE A 375 18.27 -4.35 -4.78
N GLY A 376 17.05 -4.83 -4.56
CA GLY A 376 16.50 -5.92 -5.37
C GLY A 376 16.17 -5.45 -6.79
N THR A 377 16.20 -6.39 -7.73
CA THR A 377 15.92 -6.15 -9.14
C THR A 377 14.84 -7.09 -9.66
N ASN A 378 14.02 -6.58 -10.56
CA ASN A 378 13.03 -7.32 -11.32
C ASN A 378 13.39 -7.25 -12.81
N ASN A 379 14.23 -8.15 -13.29
CA ASN A 379 14.61 -8.13 -14.68
C ASN A 379 13.40 -8.43 -15.57
N THR A 380 13.23 -7.66 -16.63
CA THR A 380 12.05 -7.70 -17.51
C THR A 380 12.48 -7.58 -18.96
N VAL A 381 11.54 -7.70 -19.91
CA VAL A 381 11.86 -7.70 -21.34
C VAL A 381 12.84 -8.85 -21.65
N THR A 382 12.67 -9.98 -20.97
CA THR A 382 13.39 -11.22 -21.20
C THR A 382 12.52 -12.15 -22.04
N PHE A 383 13.08 -12.66 -23.14
CA PHE A 383 12.36 -13.50 -24.11
C PHE A 383 12.99 -14.87 -24.30
N THR A 384 14.25 -15.02 -23.87
CA THR A 384 15.01 -16.26 -24.06
C THR A 384 15.55 -16.78 -22.73
N VAL A 385 15.65 -18.09 -22.62
CA VAL A 385 16.27 -18.76 -21.45
C VAL A 385 17.70 -18.28 -21.24
N THR A 386 18.46 -18.02 -22.31
CA THR A 386 19.85 -17.54 -22.20
C THR A 386 19.93 -16.15 -21.54
N GLN A 387 19.02 -15.23 -21.88
CA GLN A 387 18.93 -13.92 -21.22
C GLN A 387 18.62 -14.08 -19.72
N GLU A 388 17.63 -14.90 -19.39
CA GLU A 388 17.23 -15.16 -17.99
C GLU A 388 18.39 -15.75 -17.19
N VAL A 389 19.08 -16.78 -17.71
CA VAL A 389 20.23 -17.39 -17.03
C VAL A 389 21.33 -16.37 -16.76
N ALA A 390 21.67 -15.51 -17.73
CA ALA A 390 22.69 -14.49 -17.55
C ALA A 390 22.34 -13.48 -16.46
N LEU A 391 21.07 -13.04 -16.41
CA LEU A 391 20.58 -12.08 -15.42
C LEU A 391 20.47 -12.71 -14.03
N ILE A 392 20.01 -13.97 -13.93
CA ILE A 392 19.97 -14.74 -12.68
C ILE A 392 21.38 -14.90 -12.11
N LEU A 393 22.37 -15.23 -12.93
CA LEU A 393 23.77 -15.33 -12.48
C LEU A 393 24.30 -13.98 -11.97
N ALA A 394 23.94 -12.88 -12.64
CA ALA A 394 24.29 -11.53 -12.18
C ALA A 394 23.67 -11.20 -10.82
N LYS A 395 22.40 -11.58 -10.60
CA LYS A 395 21.74 -11.43 -9.29
C LYS A 395 22.46 -12.22 -8.20
N ILE A 396 22.75 -13.50 -8.45
CA ILE A 396 23.46 -14.38 -7.50
C ILE A 396 24.80 -13.76 -7.13
N GLU A 397 25.56 -13.27 -8.12
CA GLU A 397 26.84 -12.62 -7.89
C GLU A 397 26.72 -11.35 -7.04
N GLY A 398 25.79 -10.45 -7.38
CA GLY A 398 25.54 -9.23 -6.62
C GLY A 398 25.08 -9.51 -5.19
N MET A 399 24.07 -10.36 -5.03
CA MET A 399 23.57 -10.79 -3.71
C MET A 399 24.67 -11.43 -2.85
N ALA A 400 25.56 -12.23 -3.46
CA ALA A 400 26.70 -12.81 -2.75
C ALA A 400 27.69 -11.73 -2.27
N LYS A 401 27.93 -10.66 -3.06
CA LYS A 401 28.74 -9.51 -2.64
C LYS A 401 28.09 -8.75 -1.48
N ALA A 402 26.78 -8.53 -1.53
CA ALA A 402 26.02 -7.89 -0.43
C ALA A 402 26.11 -8.73 0.85
N ALA A 403 25.83 -10.03 0.76
CA ALA A 403 25.84 -10.95 1.90
C ALA A 403 27.23 -11.03 2.57
N LYS A 404 28.32 -11.05 1.79
CA LYS A 404 29.70 -11.01 2.31
C LYS A 404 30.00 -9.75 3.13
N ARG A 405 29.28 -8.65 2.89
CA ARG A 405 29.40 -7.38 3.63
C ARG A 405 28.42 -7.27 4.81
N GLY A 406 27.62 -8.31 5.06
CA GLY A 406 26.53 -8.27 6.05
C GLY A 406 25.32 -7.44 5.61
N ILE A 407 25.24 -7.06 4.34
CA ILE A 407 24.09 -6.32 3.80
C ILE A 407 22.96 -7.30 3.56
N ARG A 408 21.78 -7.02 4.14
CA ARG A 408 20.57 -7.79 3.89
C ARG A 408 20.22 -7.72 2.40
N THR A 409 20.00 -8.87 1.78
CA THR A 409 19.51 -8.94 0.40
C THR A 409 18.02 -8.69 0.34
N THR A 410 17.54 -8.16 -0.78
CA THR A 410 16.12 -7.93 -1.05
C THR A 410 15.60 -9.01 -1.99
N LYS A 411 14.30 -9.32 -1.95
CA LYS A 411 13.67 -10.22 -2.92
C LYS A 411 13.93 -9.75 -4.35
N VAL A 412 14.23 -10.70 -5.23
CA VAL A 412 14.49 -10.47 -6.65
C VAL A 412 13.46 -11.19 -7.52
N TYR A 413 13.28 -10.71 -8.74
CA TYR A 413 12.35 -11.27 -9.71
C TYR A 413 12.99 -11.34 -11.11
N GLU A 414 12.50 -12.30 -11.90
CA GLU A 414 12.72 -12.43 -13.35
C GLU A 414 11.34 -12.50 -13.99
N THR A 415 11.03 -11.54 -14.86
CA THR A 415 9.74 -11.42 -15.54
C THR A 415 9.90 -11.82 -17.00
N ASN A 416 9.53 -13.05 -17.32
CA ASN A 416 9.53 -13.57 -18.69
C ASN A 416 8.33 -13.05 -19.50
N MET A 417 8.56 -12.67 -20.75
CA MET A 417 7.54 -12.07 -21.62
C MET A 417 6.72 -13.11 -22.40
N GLY A 418 6.17 -14.12 -21.71
CA GLY A 418 5.52 -15.28 -22.34
C GLY A 418 4.38 -14.92 -23.30
N GLY A 419 3.48 -14.02 -22.90
CA GLY A 419 2.37 -13.59 -23.78
C GLY A 419 2.84 -12.86 -25.05
N ARG A 420 3.95 -12.12 -24.98
CA ARG A 420 4.53 -11.44 -26.16
C ARG A 420 5.19 -12.42 -27.13
N LEU A 421 5.76 -13.50 -26.61
CA LEU A 421 6.25 -14.59 -27.44
C LEU A 421 5.09 -15.26 -28.17
N GLU A 422 3.98 -15.53 -27.48
CA GLU A 422 2.77 -16.07 -28.09
C GLU A 422 2.22 -15.14 -29.19
N ASP A 423 2.11 -13.84 -28.93
CA ASP A 423 1.67 -12.85 -29.92
C ASP A 423 2.53 -12.90 -31.19
N HIS A 424 3.85 -12.92 -31.04
CA HIS A 424 4.78 -12.99 -32.17
C HIS A 424 4.62 -14.29 -32.97
N LEU A 425 4.45 -15.43 -32.29
CA LEU A 425 4.23 -16.71 -32.96
C LEU A 425 2.91 -16.72 -33.75
N ARG A 426 1.86 -16.06 -33.23
CA ARG A 426 0.59 -15.90 -33.96
C ARG A 426 0.76 -15.06 -35.23
N GLU A 427 1.56 -13.98 -35.17
CA GLU A 427 1.86 -13.16 -36.34
C GLU A 427 2.64 -13.93 -37.41
N ILE A 428 3.64 -14.72 -37.02
CA ILE A 428 4.40 -15.58 -37.95
C ILE A 428 3.46 -16.53 -38.68
N VAL A 429 2.62 -17.27 -37.93
CA VAL A 429 1.66 -18.20 -38.52
C VAL A 429 0.66 -17.48 -39.42
N ALA A 430 0.17 -16.31 -39.01
CA ALA A 430 -0.75 -15.52 -39.82
C ALA A 430 -0.12 -15.03 -41.13
N ALA A 431 1.19 -14.79 -41.17
CA ALA A 431 1.91 -14.38 -42.37
C ALA A 431 2.18 -15.53 -43.36
N GLU A 432 1.94 -16.78 -42.97
CA GLU A 432 2.03 -17.96 -43.84
C GLU A 432 0.75 -18.22 -44.64
N TYR A 433 -0.34 -17.52 -44.32
CA TYR A 433 -1.64 -17.54 -45.03
C TYR A 433 -1.86 -16.24 -45.81
#